data_AF-A0AAV5FZA6-F1
#
_entry.id   AF-A0AAV5FZA6-F1
#
_cell.length_a   1.000
_cell.length_b   1.000
_cell.length_c   1.000
_cell.angle_alpha   90.00
_cell.angle_beta   90.00
_cell.angle_gamma   90.00
#
_symmetry.space_group_name_H-M   'P 1'
#
loop_
_entity.id
_entity.type
_entity.pdbx_description
1 polymer ?
#
loop_
_entity_poly.entity_id
_entity_poly.type
_entity_poly.pdbx_seq_one_letter_code
_entity_poly.pdbx_strand_id
1 'polypeptide(L)'
;MIAWNFERNGVFSVRSAYRLGMRLYHDLGLEGSSLSPEGERKVWGKFWKLRVPSKVKIFGWKIVHNGLPTRANKHYRHLDQQQECQLCGDSVEDGFHAVLRCPHAAALRQAMHGEWALSAEEDLINTGLDWLLMLVDRYSGEIMANLLMILWRFWSVRNGVLQAGDTISIAGSAEFLKRYMSALLQVRQCDDGLQKKGKACLFQAGKVEGRSRPPEDKRWVPPRNQMLKINVDGAFNEQTWEAAVGVIIRDTHGAPYLAAWRILYHCRDAEEAEIRACLEGIKLASRWFEGNFVLESDCSMAVQMINTGRGERSRCAPLIREIQEEGHHLHHLEVTKIGREQNKVEHELAQIASVLRERLGEMSVS
;
A
#
# COMPACT_ATOMS: atom_id res chain seq x y z
N MET A 1 -25.99 40.58 -5.03
CA MET A 1 -25.59 39.63 -3.97
C MET A 1 -25.84 38.24 -4.51
N ILE A 2 -24.81 37.42 -4.70
CA ILE A 2 -24.93 36.06 -5.29
C ILE A 2 -24.98 35.08 -4.11
N ALA A 3 -26.06 34.30 -4.02
CA ALA A 3 -26.25 33.31 -2.95
C ALA A 3 -26.33 31.90 -3.55
N TRP A 4 -25.69 30.94 -2.87
CA TRP A 4 -25.66 29.55 -3.30
C TRP A 4 -26.97 28.84 -2.95
N ASN A 5 -27.80 28.59 -3.96
CA ASN A 5 -29.18 28.12 -3.78
C ASN A 5 -29.31 26.64 -3.35
N PHE A 6 -28.19 25.91 -3.23
CA PHE A 6 -28.18 24.48 -2.88
C PHE A 6 -27.85 24.19 -1.41
N GLU A 7 -27.66 25.24 -0.60
CA GLU A 7 -27.59 25.16 0.85
C GLU A 7 -28.50 26.23 1.46
N ARG A 8 -29.25 25.87 2.51
CA ARG A 8 -30.29 26.75 3.10
C ARG A 8 -29.73 28.06 3.69
N ASN A 9 -28.43 28.12 3.94
CA ASN A 9 -27.74 29.30 4.43
C ASN A 9 -27.17 30.20 3.32
N GLY A 10 -27.32 29.82 2.05
CA GLY A 10 -26.84 30.60 0.90
C GLY A 10 -25.31 30.61 0.73
N VAL A 11 -24.56 29.84 1.53
CA VAL A 11 -23.09 29.84 1.54
C VAL A 11 -22.57 28.71 0.66
N PHE A 12 -21.68 29.05 -0.27
CA PHE A 12 -21.00 28.07 -1.12
C PHE A 12 -20.01 27.23 -0.32
N SER A 13 -20.02 25.91 -0.52
CA SER A 13 -18.96 25.01 -0.07
C SER A 13 -18.61 23.97 -1.13
N VAL A 14 -17.35 23.54 -1.16
CA VAL A 14 -16.87 22.48 -2.07
C VAL A 14 -17.71 21.22 -1.92
N ARG A 15 -18.13 20.88 -0.70
CA ARG A 15 -19.00 19.73 -0.42
C ARG A 15 -20.39 19.86 -1.06
N SER A 16 -20.98 21.06 -1.04
CA SER A 16 -22.29 21.33 -1.65
C SER A 16 -22.22 21.36 -3.19
N ALA A 17 -21.14 21.90 -3.74
CA ALA A 17 -20.86 21.86 -5.18
C ALA A 17 -20.64 20.44 -5.67
N TYR A 18 -19.91 19.62 -4.90
CA TYR A 18 -19.71 18.21 -5.20
C TYR A 18 -21.03 17.42 -5.17
N ARG A 19 -21.90 17.65 -4.18
CA ARG A 19 -23.23 17.03 -4.14
C ARG A 19 -24.09 17.42 -5.34
N LEU A 20 -24.02 18.68 -5.79
CA LEU A 20 -24.72 19.13 -6.98
C LEU A 20 -24.15 18.45 -8.24
N GLY A 21 -22.83 18.42 -8.39
CA GLY A 21 -22.16 17.72 -9.50
C GLY A 21 -22.55 16.24 -9.56
N MET A 22 -22.65 15.57 -8.41
CA MET A 22 -23.08 14.18 -8.33
C MET A 22 -24.57 13.97 -8.67
N ARG A 23 -25.46 14.92 -8.35
CA ARG A 23 -26.86 14.84 -8.79
C ARG A 23 -27.00 15.03 -10.29
N LEU A 24 -26.30 16.02 -10.86
CA LEU A 24 -26.29 16.24 -12.31
C LEU A 24 -25.68 15.05 -13.05
N TYR A 25 -24.68 14.39 -12.46
CA TYR A 25 -24.09 13.16 -12.97
C TYR A 25 -25.08 11.98 -12.96
N HIS A 26 -25.93 11.89 -11.94
CA HIS A 26 -27.00 10.89 -11.83
C HIS A 26 -28.11 11.11 -12.87
N ASP A 27 -28.50 12.37 -13.14
CA ASP A 27 -29.51 12.71 -14.15
C ASP A 27 -29.05 12.44 -15.59
N LEU A 28 -27.75 12.26 -15.82
CA LEU A 28 -27.15 11.91 -17.12
C LEU A 28 -27.08 10.39 -17.39
N GLY A 29 -27.63 9.54 -16.50
CA GLY A 29 -27.71 8.09 -16.71
C GLY A 29 -26.37 7.36 -16.70
N LEU A 30 -25.31 7.99 -16.19
CA LEU A 30 -24.01 7.37 -15.95
C LEU A 30 -24.00 6.74 -14.54
N GLU A 31 -24.67 5.60 -14.38
CA GLU A 31 -24.73 4.90 -13.10
C GLU A 31 -23.37 4.28 -12.74
N GLY A 32 -22.69 4.88 -11.77
CA GLY A 32 -21.73 4.20 -10.91
C GLY A 32 -22.37 4.00 -9.55
N SER A 33 -22.29 2.78 -9.00
CA SER A 33 -22.87 2.26 -7.73
C SER A 33 -22.35 2.97 -6.47
N SER A 34 -22.55 4.26 -6.43
CA SER A 34 -22.30 5.12 -5.29
C SER A 34 -23.51 6.03 -5.23
N LEU A 35 -24.51 5.62 -4.45
CA LEU A 35 -25.35 6.46 -3.56
C LEU A 35 -26.80 5.92 -3.48
N SER A 36 -27.03 4.89 -2.65
CA SER A 36 -28.38 4.67 -2.09
C SER A 36 -28.37 4.35 -0.58
N PRO A 37 -29.33 4.84 0.24
CA PRO A 37 -29.16 4.89 1.70
C PRO A 37 -29.51 3.59 2.45
N GLU A 38 -30.17 2.61 1.83
CA GLU A 38 -30.90 1.58 2.61
C GLU A 38 -30.36 0.13 2.48
N GLY A 39 -29.62 -0.21 1.41
CA GLY A 39 -29.12 -1.58 1.17
C GLY A 39 -27.60 -1.73 1.06
N GLU A 40 -26.93 -0.83 0.33
CA GLU A 40 -25.53 -0.99 -0.10
C GLU A 40 -24.50 -0.93 1.05
N ARG A 41 -24.79 -0.21 2.14
CA ARG A 41 -23.90 -0.22 3.32
C ARG A 41 -23.78 -1.61 3.94
N LYS A 42 -24.83 -2.46 3.82
CA LYS A 42 -24.80 -3.82 4.38
C LYS A 42 -23.92 -4.75 3.56
N VAL A 43 -23.97 -4.69 2.23
CA VAL A 43 -23.11 -5.52 1.36
C VAL A 43 -21.64 -5.14 1.51
N TRP A 44 -21.32 -3.85 1.60
CA TRP A 44 -19.95 -3.42 1.93
C TRP A 44 -19.53 -3.89 3.33
N GLY A 45 -20.45 -3.87 4.30
CA GLY A 45 -20.23 -4.47 5.61
C GLY A 45 -19.88 -5.97 5.53
N LYS A 46 -20.57 -6.74 4.68
CA LYS A 46 -20.25 -8.15 4.40
C LYS A 46 -18.88 -8.29 3.72
N PHE A 47 -18.62 -7.49 2.68
CA PHE A 47 -17.37 -7.48 1.92
C PHE A 47 -16.15 -7.22 2.82
N TRP A 48 -16.19 -6.17 3.63
CA TRP A 48 -15.09 -5.81 4.51
C TRP A 48 -14.91 -6.80 5.67
N LYS A 49 -15.92 -7.61 6.00
CA LYS A 49 -15.83 -8.72 6.97
C LYS A 49 -15.26 -10.01 6.39
N LEU A 50 -15.10 -10.13 5.06
CA LEU A 50 -14.53 -11.31 4.42
C LEU A 50 -13.17 -11.68 5.02
N ARG A 51 -12.92 -13.00 5.17
CA ARG A 51 -11.73 -13.54 5.83
C ARG A 51 -10.52 -13.64 4.88
N VAL A 52 -10.20 -12.54 4.22
CA VAL A 52 -9.04 -12.41 3.32
C VAL A 52 -8.06 -11.32 3.81
N PRO A 53 -6.79 -11.31 3.37
CA PRO A 53 -5.86 -10.23 3.68
C PRO A 53 -6.34 -8.87 3.17
N SER A 54 -5.99 -7.77 3.85
CA SER A 54 -6.48 -6.45 3.47
C SER A 54 -6.07 -6.05 2.05
N LYS A 55 -4.91 -6.49 1.56
CA LYS A 55 -4.48 -6.26 0.16
C LYS A 55 -5.47 -6.86 -0.86
N VAL A 56 -6.08 -8.00 -0.52
CA VAL A 56 -7.05 -8.71 -1.36
C VAL A 56 -8.40 -7.99 -1.32
N LYS A 57 -8.78 -7.42 -0.16
CA LYS A 57 -9.98 -6.55 -0.05
C LYS A 57 -9.84 -5.28 -0.87
N ILE A 58 -8.69 -4.60 -0.81
CA ILE A 58 -8.41 -3.41 -1.63
C ILE A 58 -8.45 -3.77 -3.11
N PHE A 59 -7.92 -4.93 -3.50
CA PHE A 59 -8.03 -5.43 -4.86
C PHE A 59 -9.50 -5.62 -5.29
N GLY A 60 -10.33 -6.30 -4.48
CA GLY A 60 -11.76 -6.45 -4.77
C GLY A 60 -12.50 -5.11 -4.86
N TRP A 61 -12.20 -4.17 -3.97
CA TRP A 61 -12.73 -2.81 -4.05
C TRP A 61 -12.35 -2.12 -5.37
N LYS A 62 -11.10 -2.28 -5.83
CA LYS A 62 -10.67 -1.76 -7.14
C LYS A 62 -11.40 -2.43 -8.31
N ILE A 63 -11.79 -3.71 -8.22
CA ILE A 63 -12.61 -4.34 -9.26
C ILE A 63 -13.97 -3.64 -9.36
N VAL A 64 -14.66 -3.51 -8.22
CA VAL A 64 -16.01 -2.91 -8.15
C VAL A 64 -16.01 -1.47 -8.66
N HIS A 65 -14.96 -0.70 -8.36
CA HIS A 65 -14.87 0.70 -8.79
C HIS A 65 -14.20 0.90 -10.17
N ASN A 66 -14.07 -0.17 -10.97
CA ASN A 66 -13.36 -0.14 -12.25
C ASN A 66 -11.96 0.52 -12.18
N GLY A 67 -11.26 0.33 -11.05
CA GLY A 67 -9.98 0.95 -10.73
C GLY A 67 -8.76 0.09 -11.05
N LEU A 68 -8.95 -1.10 -11.62
CA LEU A 68 -7.84 -1.94 -12.08
C LEU A 68 -7.24 -1.36 -13.38
N PRO A 69 -5.91 -1.37 -13.55
CA PRO A 69 -5.25 -0.97 -14.80
C PRO A 69 -5.39 -2.05 -15.89
N THR A 70 -6.62 -2.43 -16.21
CA THR A 70 -6.93 -3.31 -17.35
C THR A 70 -6.72 -2.56 -18.66
N ARG A 71 -6.60 -3.26 -19.79
CA ARG A 71 -6.41 -2.60 -21.09
C ARG A 71 -7.59 -1.74 -21.52
N ALA A 72 -8.83 -2.14 -21.20
CA ALA A 72 -9.99 -1.28 -21.41
C ALA A 72 -9.83 0.07 -20.66
N ASN A 73 -9.37 0.04 -19.40
CA ASN A 73 -9.17 1.25 -18.59
C ASN A 73 -7.95 2.06 -19.03
N LYS A 74 -6.87 1.41 -19.47
CA LYS A 74 -5.71 2.09 -20.03
C LYS A 74 -6.07 2.80 -21.34
N HIS A 75 -6.79 2.13 -22.23
CA HIS A 75 -7.27 2.74 -23.46
C HIS A 75 -8.23 3.89 -23.20
N TYR A 76 -9.19 3.73 -22.28
CA TYR A 76 -10.09 4.81 -21.88
C TYR A 76 -9.33 6.05 -21.37
N ARG A 77 -8.18 5.86 -20.74
CA ARG A 77 -7.28 6.93 -20.27
C ARG A 77 -6.22 7.35 -21.29
N HIS A 78 -6.30 6.87 -22.54
CA HIS A 78 -5.33 7.13 -23.60
C HIS A 78 -3.88 6.69 -23.28
N LEU A 79 -3.71 5.69 -22.40
CA LEU A 79 -2.42 5.11 -22.02
C LEU A 79 -2.01 3.89 -22.87
N ASP A 80 -2.95 3.29 -23.61
CA ASP A 80 -2.72 2.13 -24.48
C ASP A 80 -3.66 2.25 -25.70
N GLN A 81 -3.21 1.82 -26.88
CA GLN A 81 -4.00 1.88 -28.10
C GLN A 81 -4.87 0.65 -28.33
N GLN A 82 -4.60 -0.45 -27.63
CA GLN A 82 -5.39 -1.68 -27.78
C GLN A 82 -6.11 -2.04 -26.47
N GLN A 83 -7.24 -2.71 -26.61
CA GLN A 83 -8.16 -3.02 -25.51
C GLN A 83 -8.25 -4.52 -25.22
N GLU A 84 -7.73 -5.35 -26.12
CA GLU A 84 -7.83 -6.80 -26.11
C GLU A 84 -6.90 -7.41 -25.05
N CYS A 85 -7.38 -8.43 -24.36
CA CYS A 85 -6.60 -9.11 -23.33
C CYS A 85 -5.27 -9.64 -23.87
N GLN A 86 -4.16 -9.28 -23.23
CA GLN A 86 -2.82 -9.72 -23.63
C GLN A 86 -2.56 -11.20 -23.41
N LEU A 87 -3.40 -11.89 -22.64
CA LEU A 87 -3.25 -13.32 -22.37
C LEU A 87 -3.98 -14.18 -23.39
N CYS A 88 -5.28 -13.92 -23.62
CA CYS A 88 -6.08 -14.73 -24.54
C CYS A 88 -6.33 -14.09 -25.89
N GLY A 89 -6.19 -12.77 -26.05
CA GLY A 89 -6.46 -12.06 -27.31
C GLY A 89 -7.93 -11.96 -27.71
N ASP A 90 -8.84 -12.72 -27.09
CA ASP A 90 -10.19 -12.95 -27.61
C ASP A 90 -11.21 -11.83 -27.36
N SER A 91 -10.99 -10.96 -26.37
CA SER A 91 -11.98 -9.93 -26.03
C SER A 91 -11.39 -8.72 -25.32
N VAL A 92 -12.15 -7.63 -25.29
CA VAL A 92 -11.84 -6.43 -24.50
C VAL A 92 -11.62 -6.80 -23.03
N GLU A 93 -10.50 -6.34 -22.49
CA GLU A 93 -10.07 -6.62 -21.13
C GLU A 93 -10.65 -5.60 -20.15
N ASP A 94 -11.90 -5.80 -19.76
CA ASP A 94 -12.51 -5.13 -18.62
C ASP A 94 -12.14 -5.85 -17.29
N GLY A 95 -12.55 -5.28 -16.16
CA GLY A 95 -12.28 -5.86 -14.84
C GLY A 95 -12.84 -7.28 -14.67
N PHE A 96 -13.99 -7.57 -15.28
CA PHE A 96 -14.63 -8.89 -15.22
C PHE A 96 -13.84 -9.92 -16.03
N HIS A 97 -13.44 -9.57 -17.26
CA HIS A 97 -12.67 -10.44 -18.12
C HIS A 97 -11.27 -10.71 -17.56
N ALA A 98 -10.59 -9.66 -17.10
CA ALA A 98 -9.22 -9.74 -16.62
C ALA A 98 -9.03 -10.72 -15.44
N VAL A 99 -10.05 -10.92 -14.61
CA VAL A 99 -9.93 -11.72 -13.37
C VAL A 99 -10.83 -12.95 -13.37
N LEU A 100 -11.89 -12.95 -14.20
CA LEU A 100 -12.90 -13.99 -14.23
C LEU A 100 -13.02 -14.65 -15.61
N ARG A 101 -13.47 -13.94 -16.64
CA ARG A 101 -13.82 -14.56 -17.94
C ARG A 101 -12.60 -15.07 -18.73
N CYS A 102 -11.41 -14.49 -18.55
CA CYS A 102 -10.21 -14.92 -19.28
C CYS A 102 -10.00 -16.45 -19.16
N PRO A 103 -9.75 -17.19 -20.25
CA PRO A 103 -9.52 -18.64 -20.22
C PRO A 103 -8.45 -19.07 -19.22
N HIS A 104 -7.38 -18.29 -19.07
CA HIS A 104 -6.34 -18.56 -18.07
C HIS A 104 -6.83 -18.36 -16.64
N ALA A 105 -7.72 -17.38 -16.40
CA ALA A 105 -8.34 -17.16 -15.10
C ALA A 105 -9.32 -18.27 -14.76
N ALA A 106 -10.11 -18.69 -15.77
CA ALA A 106 -11.05 -19.80 -15.67
C ALA A 106 -10.31 -21.11 -15.36
N ALA A 107 -9.18 -21.39 -16.03
CA ALA A 107 -8.37 -22.56 -15.76
C ALA A 107 -7.90 -22.63 -14.30
N LEU A 108 -7.48 -21.50 -13.71
CA LEU A 108 -7.11 -21.46 -12.29
C LEU A 108 -8.31 -21.70 -11.37
N ARG A 109 -9.47 -21.12 -11.67
CA ARG A 109 -10.70 -21.38 -10.90
C ARG A 109 -11.11 -22.85 -10.98
N GLN A 110 -11.11 -23.43 -12.18
CA GLN A 110 -11.47 -24.83 -12.40
C GLN A 110 -10.52 -25.77 -11.66
N ALA A 111 -9.22 -25.49 -11.65
CA ALA A 111 -8.25 -26.25 -10.87
C ALA A 111 -8.51 -26.19 -9.36
N MET A 112 -9.06 -25.07 -8.86
CA MET A 112 -9.41 -24.89 -7.45
C MET A 112 -10.82 -25.38 -7.09
N HIS A 113 -11.71 -25.59 -8.07
CA HIS A 113 -13.09 -26.03 -7.84
C HIS A 113 -13.18 -27.43 -7.20
N GLY A 114 -12.18 -28.29 -7.43
CA GLY A 114 -12.08 -29.60 -6.77
C GLY A 114 -11.53 -29.54 -5.33
N GLU A 115 -10.97 -28.40 -4.92
CA GLU A 115 -10.24 -28.24 -3.65
C GLU A 115 -11.02 -27.34 -2.68
N TRP A 116 -11.70 -26.32 -3.19
CA TRP A 116 -12.40 -25.29 -2.42
C TRP A 116 -13.88 -25.20 -2.78
N ALA A 117 -14.72 -24.87 -1.81
CA ALA A 117 -16.09 -24.46 -2.07
C ALA A 117 -16.09 -23.10 -2.77
N LEU A 118 -16.67 -23.05 -3.97
CA LEU A 118 -16.80 -21.87 -4.84
C LEU A 118 -18.27 -21.60 -5.19
N SER A 119 -18.54 -20.42 -5.73
CA SER A 119 -19.85 -20.09 -6.29
C SER A 119 -20.16 -20.94 -7.51
N ALA A 120 -21.44 -21.15 -7.81
CA ALA A 120 -21.84 -21.84 -9.02
C ALA A 120 -21.38 -21.04 -10.26
N GLU A 121 -20.90 -21.73 -11.30
CA GLU A 121 -20.42 -21.08 -12.54
C GLU A 121 -21.56 -20.32 -13.25
N GLU A 122 -22.80 -20.78 -13.14
CA GLU A 122 -24.00 -20.11 -13.66
C GLU A 122 -24.27 -18.73 -13.03
N ASP A 123 -23.76 -18.50 -11.82
CA ASP A 123 -23.88 -17.21 -11.13
C ASP A 123 -22.74 -16.24 -11.47
N LEU A 124 -21.69 -16.70 -12.16
CA LEU A 124 -20.55 -15.89 -12.57
C LEU A 124 -20.84 -15.12 -13.86
N ILE A 125 -21.90 -14.31 -13.82
CA ILE A 125 -22.38 -13.47 -14.92
C ILE A 125 -21.90 -12.03 -14.80
N ASN A 126 -21.60 -11.39 -15.93
CA ASN A 126 -21.22 -9.98 -15.97
C ASN A 126 -22.48 -9.11 -15.91
N THR A 127 -22.82 -8.62 -14.71
CA THR A 127 -23.95 -7.70 -14.49
C THR A 127 -23.49 -6.23 -14.45
N GLY A 128 -22.32 -5.91 -15.00
CA GLY A 128 -21.69 -4.60 -14.85
C GLY A 128 -20.84 -4.54 -13.57
N LEU A 129 -20.56 -3.34 -13.05
CA LEU A 129 -19.60 -3.15 -11.96
C LEU A 129 -19.98 -3.84 -10.63
N ASP A 130 -21.26 -4.13 -10.44
CA ASP A 130 -21.80 -4.72 -9.21
C ASP A 130 -21.75 -6.26 -9.16
N TRP A 131 -21.28 -6.92 -10.22
CA TRP A 131 -21.26 -8.40 -10.30
C TRP A 131 -20.62 -9.05 -9.05
N LEU A 132 -19.51 -8.47 -8.56
CA LEU A 132 -18.80 -8.98 -7.40
C LEU A 132 -19.59 -8.76 -6.10
N LEU A 133 -20.25 -7.61 -5.96
CA LEU A 133 -21.05 -7.30 -4.77
C LEU A 133 -22.32 -8.16 -4.69
N MET A 134 -22.94 -8.46 -5.83
CA MET A 134 -24.08 -9.38 -5.90
C MET A 134 -23.70 -10.77 -5.39
N LEU A 135 -22.52 -11.27 -5.75
CA LEU A 135 -21.99 -12.53 -5.23
C LEU A 135 -21.70 -12.46 -3.73
N VAL A 136 -21.15 -11.33 -3.23
CA VAL A 136 -20.91 -11.11 -1.80
C VAL A 136 -22.21 -11.16 -0.99
N ASP A 137 -23.31 -10.66 -1.54
CA ASP A 137 -24.58 -10.67 -0.84
C ASP A 137 -25.23 -12.05 -0.80
N ARG A 138 -25.10 -12.81 -1.89
CA ARG A 138 -25.69 -14.14 -2.13
C ARG A 138 -24.96 -15.30 -1.45
N TYR A 139 -23.63 -15.29 -1.46
CA TYR A 139 -22.81 -16.41 -1.01
C TYR A 139 -22.25 -16.22 0.39
N SER A 140 -21.85 -17.34 1.01
CA SER A 140 -21.19 -17.31 2.32
C SER A 140 -19.85 -16.58 2.26
N GLY A 141 -19.42 -16.01 3.40
CA GLY A 141 -18.14 -15.31 3.49
C GLY A 141 -16.92 -16.19 3.21
N GLU A 142 -17.05 -17.52 3.34
CA GLU A 142 -16.00 -18.49 3.00
C GLU A 142 -15.88 -18.68 1.49
N ILE A 143 -17.00 -18.95 0.80
CA ILE A 143 -17.04 -19.08 -0.66
C ILE A 143 -16.49 -17.81 -1.32
N MET A 144 -16.91 -16.66 -0.82
CA MET A 144 -16.45 -15.37 -1.34
C MET A 144 -14.99 -15.06 -1.00
N ALA A 145 -14.49 -15.52 0.15
CA ALA A 145 -13.07 -15.43 0.45
C ALA A 145 -12.25 -16.28 -0.53
N ASN A 146 -12.66 -17.52 -0.78
CA ASN A 146 -12.01 -18.44 -1.72
C ASN A 146 -12.00 -17.86 -3.14
N LEU A 147 -13.16 -17.39 -3.62
CA LEU A 147 -13.27 -16.76 -4.94
C LEU A 147 -12.34 -15.54 -5.03
N LEU A 148 -12.44 -14.59 -4.10
CA LEU A 148 -11.66 -13.35 -4.14
C LEU A 148 -10.14 -13.61 -4.07
N MET A 149 -9.72 -14.65 -3.35
CA MET A 149 -8.33 -15.12 -3.31
C MET A 149 -7.85 -15.63 -4.67
N ILE A 150 -8.69 -16.40 -5.38
CA ILE A 150 -8.36 -16.89 -6.74
C ILE A 150 -8.24 -15.72 -7.72
N LEU A 151 -9.21 -14.79 -7.72
CA LEU A 151 -9.19 -13.60 -8.59
C LEU A 151 -7.93 -12.78 -8.35
N TRP A 152 -7.57 -12.56 -7.08
CA TRP A 152 -6.37 -11.81 -6.71
C TRP A 152 -5.08 -12.52 -7.12
N ARG A 153 -5.00 -13.84 -6.94
CA ARG A 153 -3.83 -14.62 -7.36
C ARG A 153 -3.66 -14.55 -8.86
N PHE A 154 -4.73 -14.73 -9.62
CA PHE A 154 -4.68 -14.64 -11.07
C PHE A 154 -4.20 -13.26 -11.52
N TRP A 155 -4.81 -12.19 -11.00
CA TRP A 155 -4.39 -10.82 -11.30
C TRP A 155 -2.91 -10.56 -10.98
N SER A 156 -2.42 -11.08 -9.86
CA SER A 156 -1.02 -10.92 -9.44
C SER A 156 -0.05 -11.63 -10.40
N VAL A 157 -0.38 -12.86 -10.81
CA VAL A 157 0.45 -13.63 -11.76
C VAL A 157 0.40 -13.00 -13.15
N ARG A 158 -0.79 -12.58 -13.61
CA ARG A 158 -0.96 -11.82 -14.85
C ARG A 158 -0.02 -10.61 -14.89
N ASN A 159 0.01 -9.81 -13.83
CA ASN A 159 0.88 -8.63 -13.80
C ASN A 159 2.37 -9.01 -13.82
N GLY A 160 2.76 -10.12 -13.19
CA GLY A 160 4.12 -10.66 -13.28
C GLY A 160 4.49 -11.06 -14.71
N VAL A 161 3.61 -11.78 -15.42
CA VAL A 161 3.81 -12.15 -16.83
C VAL A 161 4.00 -10.92 -17.71
N LEU A 162 3.17 -9.90 -17.53
CA LEU A 162 3.21 -8.68 -18.34
C LEU A 162 4.42 -7.78 -18.05
N GLN A 163 4.99 -7.84 -16.85
CA GLN A 163 6.12 -7.00 -16.45
C GLN A 163 7.48 -7.70 -16.57
N ALA A 164 7.54 -9.01 -16.32
CA ALA A 164 8.77 -9.78 -16.21
C ALA A 164 8.90 -10.93 -17.22
N GLY A 165 7.89 -11.19 -18.04
CA GLY A 165 7.89 -12.30 -19.00
C GLY A 165 7.72 -13.68 -18.35
N ASP A 166 7.24 -13.73 -17.10
CA ASP A 166 6.98 -14.98 -16.38
C ASP A 166 5.93 -15.85 -17.08
N THR A 167 5.96 -17.16 -16.84
CA THR A 167 4.94 -18.10 -17.35
C THR A 167 3.82 -18.32 -16.33
N ILE A 168 2.58 -18.42 -16.81
CA ILE A 168 1.43 -18.75 -15.95
C ILE A 168 1.45 -20.24 -15.62
N SER A 169 1.94 -20.60 -14.43
CA SER A 169 1.75 -21.95 -13.89
C SER A 169 0.44 -22.03 -13.10
N ILE A 170 -0.55 -22.73 -13.65
CA ILE A 170 -1.85 -22.99 -12.98
C ILE A 170 -1.64 -23.86 -11.75
N ALA A 171 -0.91 -24.98 -11.89
CA ALA A 171 -0.61 -25.88 -10.77
C ALA A 171 0.18 -25.16 -9.66
N GLY A 172 1.19 -24.38 -10.01
CA GLY A 172 1.95 -23.59 -9.03
C GLY A 172 1.11 -22.53 -8.33
N SER A 173 0.15 -21.92 -9.03
CA SER A 173 -0.78 -20.96 -8.44
C SER A 173 -1.83 -21.60 -7.55
N ALA A 174 -2.33 -22.79 -7.91
CA ALA A 174 -3.23 -23.58 -7.07
C ALA A 174 -2.55 -24.02 -5.77
N GLU A 175 -1.32 -24.54 -5.86
CA GLU A 175 -0.54 -24.93 -4.68
C GLU A 175 -0.22 -23.72 -3.79
N PHE A 176 0.13 -22.58 -4.39
CA PHE A 176 0.31 -21.33 -3.65
C PHE A 176 -0.96 -20.95 -2.88
N LEU A 177 -2.13 -21.02 -3.52
CA LEU A 177 -3.41 -20.67 -2.91
C LEU A 177 -3.72 -21.58 -1.72
N LYS A 178 -3.57 -22.90 -1.87
CA LYS A 178 -3.77 -23.89 -0.80
C LYS A 178 -2.88 -23.61 0.42
N ARG A 179 -1.57 -23.46 0.20
CA ARG A 179 -0.60 -23.15 1.26
C ARG A 179 -0.89 -21.81 1.92
N TYR A 180 -1.20 -20.79 1.13
CA TYR A 180 -1.42 -19.44 1.63
C TYR A 180 -2.71 -19.35 2.46
N MET A 181 -3.80 -19.99 2.04
CA MET A 181 -5.04 -20.03 2.84
C MET A 181 -4.88 -20.84 4.11
N SER A 182 -4.20 -22.00 4.07
CA SER A 182 -3.89 -22.78 5.27
C SER A 182 -3.06 -21.96 6.27
N ALA A 183 -2.01 -21.27 5.80
CA ALA A 183 -1.22 -20.38 6.63
C ALA A 183 -2.04 -19.22 7.21
N LEU A 184 -2.95 -18.61 6.43
CA LEU A 184 -3.82 -17.56 6.93
C LEU A 184 -4.79 -18.05 8.02
N LEU A 185 -5.31 -19.28 7.91
CA LEU A 185 -6.16 -19.88 8.92
C LEU A 185 -5.38 -20.23 10.19
N GLN A 186 -4.17 -20.78 10.06
CA GLN A 186 -3.29 -21.09 11.19
C GLN A 186 -2.84 -19.83 11.95
N VAL A 187 -2.45 -18.78 11.23
CA VAL A 187 -2.11 -17.48 11.83
C VAL A 187 -3.31 -16.94 12.61
N ARG A 188 -4.54 -17.14 12.13
CA ARG A 188 -5.76 -16.67 12.81
C ARG A 188 -6.18 -17.52 14.01
N GLN A 189 -5.92 -18.83 14.02
CA GLN A 189 -6.17 -19.67 15.20
C GLN A 189 -5.22 -19.33 16.35
N CYS A 190 -4.03 -18.80 16.05
CA CYS A 190 -3.11 -18.25 17.04
C CYS A 190 -3.37 -16.77 17.41
N ASP A 191 -4.35 -16.12 16.76
CA ASP A 191 -4.51 -14.66 16.75
C ASP A 191 -5.96 -14.29 17.04
N ASP A 192 -6.42 -14.53 18.28
CA ASP A 192 -7.58 -13.83 18.85
C ASP A 192 -7.25 -12.35 19.18
N GLY A 193 -6.60 -11.69 18.22
CA GLY A 193 -6.26 -10.28 18.27
C GLY A 193 -4.83 -9.99 17.87
N LEU A 194 -4.58 -9.79 16.56
CA LEU A 194 -3.70 -8.77 15.96
C LEU A 194 -3.41 -9.12 14.49
N GLN A 195 -4.25 -8.58 13.59
CA GLN A 195 -4.00 -8.54 12.14
C GLN A 195 -2.57 -8.05 11.82
N LYS A 196 -1.61 -8.96 11.64
CA LYS A 196 -0.28 -8.64 11.13
C LYS A 196 -0.26 -8.80 9.62
N LYS A 197 -0.15 -7.68 8.91
CA LYS A 197 0.30 -7.64 7.51
C LYS A 197 1.81 -7.90 7.48
N GLY A 198 2.25 -8.96 6.81
CA GLY A 198 3.67 -9.16 6.49
C GLY A 198 4.00 -10.61 6.16
N LYS A 199 4.81 -10.84 5.12
CA LYS A 199 5.28 -12.16 4.69
C LYS A 199 6.09 -12.79 5.83
N ALA A 200 5.63 -13.94 6.35
CA ALA A 200 6.45 -14.75 7.25
C ALA A 200 7.56 -15.44 6.43
N CYS A 201 8.77 -15.48 6.98
CA CYS A 201 9.93 -16.11 6.34
C CYS A 201 9.80 -17.65 6.37
N LEU A 202 10.21 -18.30 5.27
CA LEU A 202 10.04 -19.74 5.00
C LEU A 202 11.17 -20.63 5.56
N PHE A 203 12.11 -20.08 6.34
CA PHE A 203 13.21 -20.85 6.93
C PHE A 203 13.33 -20.59 8.43
N GLN A 204 13.13 -21.64 9.23
CA GLN A 204 13.43 -21.64 10.66
C GLN A 204 14.95 -21.71 10.84
N ALA A 205 15.58 -20.59 11.16
CA ALA A 205 16.80 -20.62 11.95
C ALA A 205 16.41 -20.91 13.41
N GLY A 206 17.08 -21.89 14.03
CA GLY A 206 16.73 -22.43 15.34
C GLY A 206 16.43 -21.34 16.39
N LYS A 207 15.28 -21.46 17.05
CA LYS A 207 14.90 -20.59 18.16
C LYS A 207 15.87 -20.79 19.32
N VAL A 208 16.65 -19.76 19.64
CA VAL A 208 17.17 -19.57 20.99
C VAL A 208 16.00 -19.04 21.83
N GLU A 209 15.72 -19.70 22.96
CA GLU A 209 14.66 -19.33 23.89
C GLU A 209 14.95 -17.96 24.54
N GLY A 210 14.44 -16.89 23.94
CA GLY A 210 14.40 -15.56 24.53
C GLY A 210 13.11 -15.38 25.33
N ARG A 211 13.24 -15.09 26.63
CA ARG A 211 12.14 -14.73 27.55
C ARG A 211 11.18 -13.72 26.89
N SER A 212 9.88 -14.02 26.89
CA SER A 212 8.84 -13.14 26.39
C SER A 212 8.76 -11.85 27.23
N ARG A 213 9.10 -10.71 26.62
CA ARG A 213 8.75 -9.40 27.18
C ARG A 213 7.24 -9.16 27.05
N PRO A 214 6.61 -8.47 28.01
CA PRO A 214 5.20 -8.10 27.92
C PRO A 214 4.92 -7.28 26.65
N PRO A 215 3.67 -7.29 26.15
CA PRO A 215 3.30 -6.57 24.92
C PRO A 215 3.57 -5.08 25.09
N GLU A 216 4.64 -4.58 24.46
CA GLU A 216 4.97 -3.15 24.43
C GLU A 216 3.88 -2.40 23.63
N ASP A 217 3.41 -1.28 24.19
CA ASP A 217 2.50 -0.35 23.51
C ASP A 217 3.18 0.15 22.23
N LYS A 218 2.56 -0.15 21.08
CA LYS A 218 3.13 0.11 19.75
C LYS A 218 2.89 1.53 19.24
N ARG A 219 2.38 2.42 20.08
CA ARG A 219 2.14 3.82 19.70
C ARG A 219 3.45 4.59 19.65
N TRP A 220 3.57 5.49 18.69
CA TRP A 220 4.63 6.48 18.69
C TRP A 220 4.45 7.40 19.89
N VAL A 221 5.53 7.69 20.61
CA VAL A 221 5.49 8.50 21.83
C VAL A 221 6.23 9.80 21.54
N PRO A 222 5.65 10.97 21.86
CA PRO A 222 6.34 12.24 21.68
C PRO A 222 7.64 12.34 22.51
N PRO A 223 8.59 13.19 22.09
CA PRO A 223 9.82 13.41 22.84
C PRO A 223 9.54 13.96 24.24
N ARG A 224 10.40 13.59 25.19
CA ARG A 224 10.41 14.18 26.55
C ARG A 224 11.42 15.35 26.57
N ASN A 225 11.24 16.27 27.51
CA ASN A 225 12.26 17.24 27.94
C ASN A 225 12.85 18.15 26.83
N GLN A 226 12.06 19.07 26.27
CA GLN A 226 12.51 20.08 25.28
C GLN A 226 13.25 19.51 24.05
N MET A 227 13.17 18.20 23.80
CA MET A 227 13.75 17.57 22.62
C MET A 227 12.76 17.59 21.46
N LEU A 228 13.30 17.64 20.24
CA LEU A 228 12.55 17.42 19.00
C LEU A 228 12.83 16.01 18.47
N LYS A 229 11.83 15.41 17.82
CA LYS A 229 11.99 14.10 17.18
C LYS A 229 12.05 14.24 15.68
N ILE A 230 13.09 13.68 15.09
CA ILE A 230 13.24 13.54 13.65
C ILE A 230 12.87 12.09 13.33
N ASN A 231 11.74 11.89 12.65
CA ASN A 231 11.38 10.59 12.13
C ASN A 231 11.75 10.55 10.64
N VAL A 232 12.33 9.44 10.17
CA VAL A 232 12.80 9.29 8.78
C VAL A 232 12.42 7.93 8.20
N ASP A 233 12.21 7.86 6.89
CA ASP A 233 11.98 6.62 6.12
C ASP A 233 12.60 6.73 4.72
N GLY A 234 13.31 5.70 4.28
CA GLY A 234 13.84 5.59 2.92
C GLY A 234 13.14 4.50 2.10
N ALA A 235 12.45 4.87 1.03
CA ALA A 235 11.80 3.94 0.10
C ALA A 235 12.63 3.79 -1.18
N PHE A 236 13.20 2.61 -1.42
CA PHE A 236 14.03 2.34 -2.60
C PHE A 236 13.29 1.55 -3.69
N ASN A 237 13.55 1.90 -4.96
CA ASN A 237 13.06 1.19 -6.12
C ASN A 237 14.23 0.56 -6.91
N GLU A 238 14.36 -0.77 -6.81
CA GLU A 238 15.42 -1.56 -7.42
C GLU A 238 15.44 -1.51 -8.96
N GLN A 239 14.30 -1.28 -9.61
CA GLN A 239 14.23 -1.23 -11.08
C GLN A 239 14.80 0.08 -11.63
N THR A 240 14.67 1.16 -10.88
CA THR A 240 15.04 2.52 -11.32
C THR A 240 16.32 3.02 -10.67
N TRP A 241 16.79 2.34 -9.61
CA TRP A 241 17.90 2.79 -8.75
C TRP A 241 17.65 4.11 -8.02
N GLU A 242 16.37 4.46 -7.88
CA GLU A 242 15.94 5.67 -7.22
C GLU A 242 15.46 5.38 -5.80
N ALA A 243 15.57 6.37 -4.94
CA ALA A 243 14.99 6.33 -3.60
C ALA A 243 14.16 7.58 -3.32
N ALA A 244 13.10 7.41 -2.56
CA ALA A 244 12.35 8.48 -1.95
C ALA A 244 12.66 8.54 -0.45
N VAL A 245 12.83 9.75 0.06
CA VAL A 245 13.10 10.02 1.47
C VAL A 245 11.91 10.77 2.04
N GLY A 246 11.40 10.33 3.18
CA GLY A 246 10.42 11.03 4.00
C GLY A 246 11.05 11.47 5.32
N VAL A 247 10.81 12.72 5.72
CA VAL A 247 11.28 13.29 6.99
C VAL A 247 10.13 14.06 7.66
N ILE A 248 9.98 13.90 8.97
CA ILE A 248 9.19 14.84 9.77
C ILE A 248 9.90 15.15 11.08
N ILE A 249 9.82 16.41 11.51
CA ILE A 249 10.35 16.91 12.77
C ILE A 249 9.16 17.30 13.64
N ARG A 250 9.08 16.75 14.85
CA ARG A 250 7.96 16.95 15.80
C ARG A 250 8.41 17.50 17.14
N ASP A 251 7.53 18.29 17.74
CA ASP A 251 7.67 18.84 19.09
C ASP A 251 7.30 17.84 20.20
N THR A 252 7.40 18.29 21.45
CA THR A 252 7.05 17.50 22.65
C THR A 252 5.56 17.18 22.79
N HIS A 253 4.69 17.81 22.00
CA HIS A 253 3.27 17.51 21.91
C HIS A 253 2.94 16.58 20.72
N GLY A 254 3.95 16.22 19.91
CA GLY A 254 3.78 15.44 18.69
C GLY A 254 3.29 16.26 17.49
N ALA A 255 3.21 17.59 17.63
CA ALA A 255 2.86 18.48 16.53
C ALA A 255 4.05 18.60 15.55
N PRO A 256 3.80 18.58 14.23
CA PRO A 256 4.85 18.69 13.24
C PRO A 256 5.35 20.15 13.13
N TYR A 257 6.65 20.35 13.30
CA TYR A 257 7.32 21.60 12.94
C TYR A 257 7.67 21.65 11.45
N LEU A 258 8.12 20.52 10.91
CA LEU A 258 8.55 20.41 9.53
C LEU A 258 8.22 19.01 9.01
N ALA A 259 7.67 18.95 7.80
CA ALA A 259 7.54 17.72 7.03
C ALA A 259 8.18 17.96 5.67
N ALA A 260 9.04 17.04 5.24
CA ALA A 260 9.75 17.15 3.99
C ALA A 260 9.85 15.78 3.32
N TRP A 261 10.06 15.83 2.02
CA TRP A 261 10.34 14.65 1.23
C TRP A 261 11.31 15.00 0.10
N ARG A 262 12.04 13.99 -0.39
CA ARG A 262 13.02 14.18 -1.46
C ARG A 262 13.15 12.93 -2.31
N ILE A 263 13.42 13.11 -3.61
CA ILE A 263 13.82 12.03 -4.51
C ILE A 263 15.35 12.03 -4.67
N LEU A 264 15.93 10.84 -4.63
CA LEU A 264 17.33 10.54 -4.86
C LEU A 264 17.42 9.68 -6.10
N TYR A 265 18.00 10.21 -7.17
CA TYR A 265 18.03 9.55 -8.47
C TYR A 265 19.04 8.40 -8.58
N HIS A 266 19.98 8.33 -7.64
CA HIS A 266 21.04 7.34 -7.64
C HIS A 266 21.27 6.86 -6.21
N CYS A 267 20.67 5.72 -5.91
CA CYS A 267 20.84 4.98 -4.68
C CYS A 267 21.21 3.54 -5.05
N ARG A 268 22.24 2.98 -4.41
CA ARG A 268 22.70 1.62 -4.75
C ARG A 268 21.72 0.55 -4.29
N ASP A 269 21.16 0.73 -3.11
CA ASP A 269 20.33 -0.26 -2.44
C ASP A 269 19.41 0.42 -1.41
N ALA A 270 18.48 -0.38 -0.88
CA ALA A 270 17.59 0.07 0.20
C ALA A 270 18.37 0.48 1.46
N GLU A 271 19.52 -0.16 1.71
CA GLU A 271 20.39 0.18 2.83
C GLU A 271 20.90 1.62 2.75
N GLU A 272 21.42 2.00 1.58
CA GLU A 272 21.86 3.37 1.30
C GLU A 272 20.69 4.35 1.37
N ALA A 273 19.50 3.97 0.91
CA ALA A 273 18.32 4.83 0.94
C ALA A 273 17.94 5.22 2.37
N GLU A 274 17.93 4.26 3.31
CA GLU A 274 17.64 4.50 4.72
C GLU A 274 18.68 5.38 5.40
N ILE A 275 19.96 5.17 5.09
CA ILE A 275 21.06 6.00 5.62
C ILE A 275 20.98 7.42 5.08
N ARG A 276 20.67 7.58 3.79
CA ARG A 276 20.45 8.90 3.20
C ARG A 276 19.21 9.57 3.78
N ALA A 277 18.15 8.84 4.11
CA ALA A 277 16.99 9.39 4.81
C ALA A 277 17.38 9.96 6.18
N CYS A 278 18.20 9.24 6.95
CA CYS A 278 18.76 9.72 8.21
C CYS A 278 19.58 11.01 8.03
N LEU A 279 20.46 11.03 7.03
CA LEU A 279 21.29 12.19 6.72
C LEU A 279 20.46 13.43 6.35
N GLU A 280 19.45 13.27 5.50
CA GLU A 280 18.55 14.37 5.13
C GLU A 280 17.76 14.90 6.33
N GLY A 281 17.31 14.01 7.22
CA GLY A 281 16.66 14.40 8.47
C GLY A 281 17.54 15.26 9.36
N ILE A 282 18.81 14.86 9.54
CA ILE A 282 19.79 15.61 10.32
C ILE A 282 20.13 16.96 9.66
N LYS A 283 20.32 17.00 8.34
CA LYS A 283 20.58 18.25 7.60
C LYS A 283 19.42 19.24 7.70
N LEU A 284 18.18 18.75 7.70
CA LEU A 284 17.01 19.61 7.89
C LEU A 284 16.93 20.12 9.32
N ALA A 285 17.23 19.28 10.31
CA ALA A 285 17.31 19.72 11.70
C ALA A 285 18.38 20.79 11.91
N SER A 286 19.62 20.55 11.44
CA SER A 286 20.76 21.45 11.67
C SER A 286 20.62 22.82 11.01
N ARG A 287 19.85 22.91 9.92
CA ARG A 287 19.65 24.17 9.19
C ARG A 287 18.53 25.04 9.75
N TRP A 288 17.48 24.42 10.29
CA TRP A 288 16.23 25.12 10.59
C TRP A 288 15.95 25.25 12.09
N PHE A 289 16.68 24.52 12.93
CA PHE A 289 16.39 24.44 14.35
C PHE A 289 17.68 24.38 15.18
N GLU A 290 17.66 25.06 16.32
CA GLU A 290 18.67 24.91 17.37
C GLU A 290 18.03 24.11 18.51
N GLY A 291 18.68 23.01 18.93
CA GLY A 291 18.14 22.20 20.02
C GLY A 291 18.68 20.77 20.11
N ASN A 292 18.02 20.00 20.97
CA ASN A 292 18.33 18.59 21.22
C ASN A 292 17.39 17.70 20.41
N PHE A 293 17.94 16.73 19.69
CA PHE A 293 17.19 15.88 18.77
C PHE A 293 17.29 14.41 19.14
N VAL A 294 16.20 13.70 18.87
CA VAL A 294 16.18 12.24 18.74
C VAL A 294 15.83 11.90 17.31
N LEU A 295 16.75 11.27 16.58
CA LEU A 295 16.50 10.67 15.29
C LEU A 295 15.93 9.25 15.49
N GLU A 296 14.82 8.98 14.82
CA GLU A 296 14.11 7.72 14.86
C GLU A 296 13.98 7.12 13.46
N SER A 297 14.45 5.89 13.29
CA SER A 297 14.32 5.10 12.06
C SER A 297 13.80 3.69 12.38
N ASP A 298 13.04 3.10 11.47
CA ASP A 298 12.61 1.71 11.58
C ASP A 298 13.68 0.70 11.09
N CYS A 299 14.73 1.19 10.42
CA CYS A 299 15.84 0.42 9.89
C CYS A 299 16.90 0.18 10.97
N SER A 300 16.86 -0.99 11.60
CA SER A 300 17.80 -1.37 12.67
C SER A 300 19.26 -1.30 12.23
N MET A 301 19.53 -1.61 10.97
CA MET A 301 20.87 -1.60 10.41
C MET A 301 21.40 -0.17 10.25
N ALA A 302 20.60 0.77 9.73
CA ALA A 302 20.99 2.17 9.63
C ALA A 302 21.29 2.75 11.02
N VAL A 303 20.42 2.52 12.01
CA VAL A 303 20.64 2.95 13.40
C VAL A 303 21.92 2.36 13.98
N GLN A 304 22.19 1.07 13.74
CA GLN A 304 23.41 0.42 14.23
C GLN A 304 24.68 1.01 13.58
N MET A 305 24.68 1.23 12.27
CA MET A 305 25.82 1.82 11.55
C MET A 305 26.09 3.25 12.02
N ILE A 306 25.04 4.06 12.19
CA ILE A 306 25.17 5.44 12.67
C ILE A 306 25.74 5.48 14.09
N ASN A 307 25.23 4.64 14.98
CA ASN A 307 25.72 4.54 16.36
C ASN A 307 27.14 3.95 16.46
N THR A 308 27.57 3.14 15.48
CA THR A 308 28.96 2.67 15.37
C THR A 308 29.91 3.80 14.94
N GLY A 309 29.42 4.78 14.20
CA GLY A 309 30.14 6.02 13.88
C GLY A 309 31.44 5.78 13.13
N ARG A 310 32.55 6.36 13.62
CA ARG A 310 33.88 6.26 12.97
C ARG A 310 34.45 4.83 12.93
N GLY A 311 33.89 3.89 13.71
CA GLY A 311 34.25 2.48 13.67
C GLY A 311 33.64 1.70 12.50
N GLU A 312 32.69 2.30 11.76
CA GLU A 312 32.00 1.65 10.66
C GLU A 312 32.92 1.45 9.44
N ARG A 313 32.94 0.24 8.89
CA ARG A 313 33.84 -0.19 7.80
C ARG A 313 33.10 -0.67 6.55
N SER A 314 31.78 -0.64 6.55
CA SER A 314 30.94 -0.98 5.40
C SER A 314 31.09 0.05 4.29
N ARG A 315 30.48 -0.27 3.15
CA ARG A 315 30.42 0.60 1.97
C ARG A 315 29.68 1.91 2.23
N CYS A 316 28.92 2.00 3.32
CA CYS A 316 28.21 3.21 3.73
C CYS A 316 29.04 4.10 4.68
N ALA A 317 30.26 3.70 5.06
CA ALA A 317 31.12 4.48 5.95
C ALA A 317 31.30 5.96 5.55
N PRO A 318 31.39 6.35 4.26
CA PRO A 318 31.43 7.76 3.87
C PRO A 318 30.17 8.53 4.28
N LEU A 319 28.98 7.94 4.07
CA LEU A 319 27.71 8.55 4.47
C LEU A 319 27.57 8.63 6.00
N ILE A 320 28.08 7.63 6.72
CA ILE A 320 28.10 7.67 8.19
C ILE A 320 29.01 8.79 8.70
N ARG A 321 30.15 9.04 8.06
CA ARG A 321 31.00 10.19 8.41
C ARG A 321 30.28 11.51 8.18
N GLU A 322 29.60 11.65 7.05
CA GLU A 322 28.79 12.84 6.75
C GLU A 322 27.66 13.04 7.77
N ILE A 323 27.00 11.96 8.20
CA ILE A 323 25.99 11.99 9.28
C ILE A 323 26.60 12.50 10.59
N GLN A 324 27.81 12.04 10.94
CA GLN A 324 28.50 12.46 12.16
C GLN A 324 28.91 13.93 12.08
N GLU A 325 29.43 14.37 10.93
CA GLU A 325 29.80 15.76 10.67
C GLU A 325 28.60 16.70 10.77
N GLU A 326 27.48 16.37 10.12
CA GLU A 326 26.24 17.16 10.22
C GLU A 326 25.61 17.08 11.61
N GLY A 327 25.72 15.94 12.29
CA GLY A 327 25.25 15.75 13.65
C GLY A 327 25.98 16.64 14.66
N HIS A 328 27.25 16.99 14.41
CA HIS A 328 28.00 17.92 15.26
C HIS A 328 27.48 19.37 15.22
N HIS A 329 26.68 19.74 14.22
CA HIS A 329 26.01 21.04 14.19
C HIS A 329 24.80 21.12 15.15
N LEU A 330 24.34 19.99 15.68
CA LEU A 330 23.25 19.93 16.66
C LEU A 330 23.80 19.96 18.09
N HIS A 331 23.05 20.52 19.04
CA HIS A 331 23.47 20.57 20.45
C HIS A 331 23.56 19.16 21.06
N HIS A 332 22.61 18.31 20.68
CA HIS A 332 22.57 16.91 21.06
C HIS A 332 21.80 16.12 20.01
N LEU A 333 22.28 14.93 19.67
CA LEU A 333 21.62 14.01 18.76
C LEU A 333 21.69 12.58 19.34
N GLU A 334 20.53 12.01 19.62
CA GLU A 334 20.38 10.59 19.94
C GLU A 334 19.79 9.87 18.72
N VAL A 335 20.26 8.66 18.40
CA VAL A 335 19.76 7.87 17.27
C VAL A 335 19.18 6.56 17.78
N THR A 336 17.88 6.37 17.56
CA THR A 336 17.13 5.25 18.14
C THR A 336 16.32 4.50 17.09
N LYS A 337 16.15 3.19 17.33
CA LYS A 337 15.35 2.32 16.48
C LYS A 337 13.92 2.31 16.99
N ILE A 338 12.97 2.53 16.09
CA ILE A 338 11.54 2.38 16.36
C ILE A 338 10.92 1.23 15.55
N GLY A 339 9.69 0.84 15.86
CA GLY A 339 8.94 -0.10 15.04
C GLY A 339 8.29 0.59 13.84
N ARG A 340 8.11 -0.12 12.73
CA ARG A 340 7.33 0.35 11.56
C ARG A 340 5.95 0.93 11.91
N GLU A 341 5.29 0.34 12.90
CA GLU A 341 3.98 0.81 13.34
C GLU A 341 4.01 2.20 14.00
N GLN A 342 5.19 2.63 14.46
CA GLN A 342 5.45 3.93 15.07
C GLN A 342 5.92 4.97 14.04
N ASN A 343 6.40 4.54 12.86
CA ASN A 343 6.99 5.40 11.81
C ASN A 343 6.07 5.57 10.58
N LYS A 344 4.76 5.68 10.81
CA LYS A 344 3.78 5.61 9.70
C LYS A 344 3.77 6.85 8.81
N VAL A 345 4.00 8.03 9.37
CA VAL A 345 3.80 9.29 8.64
C VAL A 345 4.92 9.50 7.63
N GLU A 346 6.12 9.11 8.02
CA GLU A 346 7.36 9.24 7.28
C GLU A 346 7.38 8.25 6.12
N HIS A 347 6.89 7.04 6.38
CA HIS A 347 6.59 6.06 5.35
C HIS A 347 5.61 6.59 4.30
N GLU A 348 4.49 7.20 4.72
CA GLU A 348 3.54 7.81 3.78
C GLU A 348 4.15 8.99 3.02
N LEU A 349 5.01 9.81 3.65
CA LEU A 349 5.73 10.90 2.96
C LEU A 349 6.68 10.38 1.88
N ALA A 350 7.43 9.30 2.15
CA ALA A 350 8.30 8.65 1.16
C ALA A 350 7.49 8.03 0.01
N GLN A 351 6.31 7.47 0.29
CA GLN A 351 5.39 6.97 -0.73
C GLN A 351 4.80 8.11 -1.57
N ILE A 352 4.39 9.22 -0.95
CA ILE A 352 3.86 10.40 -1.66
C ILE A 352 4.90 10.96 -2.62
N ALA A 353 6.16 11.07 -2.19
CA ALA A 353 7.25 11.51 -3.05
C ALA A 353 7.39 10.64 -4.30
N SER A 354 7.38 9.33 -4.12
CA SER A 354 7.45 8.35 -5.22
C SER A 354 6.29 8.55 -6.22
N VAL A 355 5.06 8.70 -5.72
CA VAL A 355 3.85 8.87 -6.54
C VAL A 355 3.82 10.22 -7.26
N LEU A 356 4.21 11.32 -6.60
CA LEU A 356 4.23 12.65 -7.22
C LEU A 356 5.29 12.74 -8.32
N ARG A 357 6.41 12.00 -8.18
CA ARG A 357 7.44 11.92 -9.22
C ARG A 357 6.93 11.22 -10.47
N GLU A 358 6.21 10.11 -10.36
CA GLU A 358 5.58 9.45 -11.52
C GLU A 358 4.68 10.44 -12.29
N ARG A 359 3.91 11.26 -11.57
CA ARG A 359 3.02 12.27 -12.17
C ARG A 359 3.75 13.46 -12.79
N LEU A 360 4.85 13.93 -12.20
CA LEU A 360 5.63 15.06 -12.71
C LEU A 360 6.55 14.65 -13.87
N GLY A 361 7.06 13.41 -13.88
CA GLY A 361 7.83 12.86 -15.00
C GLY A 361 6.99 12.70 -16.27
N GLU A 362 5.69 12.42 -16.13
CA GLU A 362 4.73 12.41 -17.25
C GLU A 362 4.48 13.81 -17.85
N MET A 363 4.72 14.89 -17.08
CA MET A 363 4.53 16.28 -17.55
C MET A 363 5.78 16.88 -18.23
N SER A 364 6.94 16.24 -18.14
CA SER A 364 8.20 16.74 -18.74
C SER A 364 8.56 16.11 -20.09
N VAL A 365 7.64 15.35 -20.70
CA VAL A 365 7.84 14.68 -22.01
C VAL A 365 6.78 15.11 -23.03
N SER A 366 6.23 16.33 -22.89
CA SER A 366 5.32 16.94 -23.87
C SER A 366 5.90 18.22 -24.46
#